data_AF-A0A4Q5DED8-F1
#
_entry.id   AF-A0A4Q5DED8-F1
#
_cell.length_a   1.000
_cell.length_b   1.000
_cell.length_c   1.000
_cell.angle_alpha   90.00
_cell.angle_beta   90.00
_cell.angle_gamma   90.00
#
_symmetry.space_group_name_H-M   'P 1'
#
loop_
_entity.id
_entity.type
_entity.pdbx_description
1 polymer ?
#
loop_
_entity_poly.entity_id
_entity_poly.type
_entity_poly.pdbx_seq_one_letter_code
_entity_poly.pdbx_strand_id
1 'polypeptide(L)'
;MKRNIIHLTGIALCAIGLFSGCNEDLPSYTSLTVDAETLTINLDETTEGSFNITGGNSGYKVSSSNAAVATAVISGNEVIVTGLKYGTATLTVIDWTKNSANVKVVVAQEQELAVKTSSTTMFFEEHKTLEIYTGNGGYSITSSNESVATAKISEDGKIEITSSIVPGTAILTVKDSHNKTAEIAVKVIKRLVVDNSEDITYLITSEPVTIKILDGNGDYTCSLPKYSESYIKCTVAENGTEVIIEGLKRNYFNKAITIKDKEGQSIDIHIKTIDEPYWENPSYRYLIAGSYAYQYPSTAKVGEAIYSEELNISLLTIKSTGSYASGFAVQFTGNLEEGVKTNAVLYKVAKNAVDKNVAYSIEDCKIDKVEDGWYWVSFLEPGYTVRSYFITKQ
;
A
#
# COMPACT_ATOMS: atom_id res chain seq x y z
N MET A 1 -77.81 -20.31 -9.54
CA MET A 1 -79.23 -20.70 -9.55
C MET A 1 -79.67 -20.92 -11.00
N LYS A 2 -80.46 -21.97 -11.22
CA LYS A 2 -81.14 -22.45 -12.45
C LYS A 2 -80.55 -23.70 -13.11
N ARG A 3 -81.29 -24.78 -12.80
CA ARG A 3 -81.33 -26.14 -13.33
C ARG A 3 -81.76 -26.15 -14.81
N ASN A 4 -81.39 -27.18 -15.57
CA ASN A 4 -82.31 -28.27 -15.89
C ASN A 4 -81.65 -29.36 -16.75
N ILE A 5 -81.92 -30.59 -16.33
CA ILE A 5 -81.66 -31.87 -17.00
C ILE A 5 -82.84 -32.14 -17.94
N ILE A 6 -82.57 -32.66 -19.15
CA ILE A 6 -83.54 -33.45 -19.92
C ILE A 6 -82.80 -34.65 -20.52
N HIS A 7 -83.33 -35.84 -20.22
CA HIS A 7 -82.94 -37.15 -20.70
C HIS A 7 -83.34 -37.36 -22.17
N LEU A 8 -82.60 -38.17 -22.93
CA LEU A 8 -83.25 -39.13 -23.82
C LEU A 8 -82.36 -40.35 -24.18
N THR A 9 -83.00 -41.50 -24.00
CA THR A 9 -82.66 -42.92 -24.17
C THR A 9 -82.02 -43.34 -25.50
N GLY A 10 -81.10 -44.31 -25.43
CA GLY A 10 -80.65 -45.14 -26.55
C GLY A 10 -80.20 -46.52 -26.07
N ILE A 11 -80.90 -47.55 -26.54
CA ILE A 11 -80.84 -48.99 -26.20
C ILE A 11 -79.54 -49.64 -26.72
N ALA A 12 -78.94 -50.58 -25.96
CA ALA A 12 -78.32 -51.79 -26.55
C ALA A 12 -77.91 -52.84 -25.50
N LEU A 13 -78.70 -53.92 -25.45
CA LEU A 13 -78.36 -55.34 -25.29
C LEU A 13 -77.02 -55.73 -24.61
N CYS A 14 -77.15 -56.37 -23.45
CA CYS A 14 -76.09 -57.12 -22.77
C CYS A 14 -75.56 -58.28 -23.64
N ALA A 15 -74.26 -58.28 -23.92
CA ALA A 15 -73.50 -59.47 -24.21
C ALA A 15 -72.51 -59.71 -23.06
N ILE A 16 -72.70 -60.80 -22.34
CA ILE A 16 -71.83 -61.28 -21.27
C ILE A 16 -70.55 -61.79 -21.93
N GLY A 17 -69.49 -60.99 -21.90
CA GLY A 17 -68.12 -61.41 -22.20
C GLY A 17 -67.37 -61.59 -20.88
N LEU A 18 -67.10 -62.84 -20.52
CA LEU A 18 -66.17 -63.21 -19.46
C LEU A 18 -64.77 -62.70 -19.86
N PHE A 19 -64.34 -61.59 -19.28
CA PHE A 19 -62.91 -61.30 -19.22
C PHE A 19 -62.36 -62.12 -18.05
N SER A 20 -61.71 -63.23 -18.37
CA SER A 20 -60.69 -63.82 -17.52
C SER A 20 -59.73 -62.71 -17.13
N GLY A 21 -59.76 -62.30 -15.86
CA GLY A 21 -58.68 -61.51 -15.29
C GLY A 21 -57.42 -62.36 -15.34
N CYS A 22 -56.57 -62.10 -16.34
CA CYS A 22 -55.16 -62.44 -16.23
C CYS A 22 -54.65 -61.69 -15.02
N ASN A 23 -54.42 -62.41 -13.93
CA ASN A 23 -53.52 -61.95 -12.88
C ASN A 23 -52.14 -61.95 -13.53
N GLU A 24 -51.79 -60.87 -14.24
CA GLU A 24 -50.41 -60.69 -14.66
C GLU A 24 -49.60 -60.50 -13.39
N ASP A 25 -48.92 -61.57 -12.98
CA ASP A 25 -47.88 -61.49 -11.97
C ASP A 25 -46.92 -60.39 -12.41
N LEU A 26 -46.85 -59.31 -11.62
CA LEU A 26 -45.95 -58.20 -11.88
C LEU A 26 -44.54 -58.77 -12.10
N PRO A 27 -43.86 -58.43 -13.21
CA PRO A 27 -42.52 -58.93 -13.48
C PRO A 27 -41.61 -58.58 -12.29
N SER A 28 -40.99 -59.61 -11.69
CA SER A 28 -40.07 -59.45 -10.57
C SER A 28 -38.74 -58.89 -11.08
N TYR A 29 -38.53 -57.59 -10.89
CA TYR A 29 -37.30 -56.92 -11.28
C TYR A 29 -36.22 -57.08 -10.23
N THR A 30 -35.00 -57.42 -10.68
CA THR A 30 -33.83 -57.52 -9.80
C THR A 30 -33.21 -56.14 -9.61
N SER A 31 -32.85 -55.77 -8.38
CA SER A 31 -32.11 -54.53 -8.13
C SER A 31 -30.75 -54.53 -8.83
N LEU A 32 -30.36 -53.40 -9.43
CA LEU A 32 -29.04 -53.27 -10.04
C LEU A 32 -27.95 -53.20 -8.95
N THR A 33 -26.97 -54.09 -9.02
CA THR A 33 -25.84 -54.15 -8.08
C THR A 33 -24.53 -54.35 -8.82
N VAL A 34 -23.45 -53.87 -8.21
CA VAL A 34 -22.07 -53.93 -8.73
C VAL A 34 -21.15 -54.45 -7.63
N ASP A 35 -20.02 -55.03 -8.00
CA ASP A 35 -19.05 -55.62 -7.05
C ASP A 35 -18.06 -54.60 -6.45
N ALA A 36 -18.09 -53.34 -6.89
CA ALA A 36 -17.20 -52.29 -6.42
C ALA A 36 -17.97 -51.00 -6.09
N GLU A 37 -17.74 -50.44 -4.90
CA GLU A 37 -18.22 -49.10 -4.54
C GLU A 37 -17.26 -48.00 -5.03
N THR A 38 -15.96 -48.30 -5.07
CA THR A 38 -14.91 -47.40 -5.55
C THR A 38 -13.89 -48.17 -6.41
N LEU A 39 -13.54 -47.61 -7.56
CA LEU A 39 -12.46 -48.09 -8.44
C LEU A 39 -11.36 -47.04 -8.49
N THR A 40 -10.11 -47.44 -8.25
CA THR A 40 -8.94 -46.55 -8.37
C THR A 40 -8.12 -46.96 -9.60
N ILE A 41 -7.82 -46.00 -10.47
CA ILE A 41 -6.95 -46.18 -11.65
C ILE A 41 -5.73 -45.28 -11.46
N ASN A 42 -4.53 -45.85 -11.37
CA ASN A 42 -3.29 -45.09 -11.31
C ASN A 42 -2.71 -44.93 -12.73
N LEU A 43 -2.80 -43.74 -13.31
CA LEU A 43 -2.35 -43.46 -14.69
C LEU A 43 -0.85 -43.70 -14.90
N ASP A 44 -0.05 -43.72 -13.84
CA ASP A 44 1.37 -44.02 -13.92
C ASP A 44 1.66 -45.53 -14.04
N GLU A 45 0.67 -46.37 -13.74
CA GLU A 45 0.74 -47.84 -13.83
C GLU A 45 -0.10 -48.38 -15.00
N THR A 46 -1.37 -47.97 -15.08
CA THR A 46 -2.34 -48.43 -16.08
C THR A 46 -3.40 -47.37 -16.35
N THR A 47 -3.87 -47.30 -17.61
CA THR A 47 -4.95 -46.40 -18.00
C THR A 47 -6.34 -47.03 -17.81
N GLU A 48 -6.42 -48.33 -17.49
CA GLU A 48 -7.68 -49.07 -17.43
C GLU A 48 -7.85 -49.86 -16.13
N GLY A 49 -9.11 -50.02 -15.72
CA GLY A 49 -9.57 -50.93 -14.68
C GLY A 49 -10.99 -51.40 -14.98
N SER A 50 -11.51 -52.36 -14.23
CA SER A 50 -12.87 -52.86 -14.44
C SER A 50 -13.57 -53.23 -13.13
N PHE A 51 -14.90 -53.30 -13.20
CA PHE A 51 -15.77 -53.84 -12.17
C PHE A 51 -16.94 -54.59 -12.83
N ASN A 52 -17.63 -55.44 -12.08
CA ASN A 52 -18.70 -56.29 -12.61
C ASN A 52 -20.08 -55.87 -12.13
N ILE A 53 -21.07 -56.06 -12.99
CA ILE A 53 -22.49 -55.98 -12.66
C ILE A 53 -22.93 -57.35 -12.12
N THR A 54 -23.25 -57.41 -10.83
CA THR A 54 -23.56 -58.65 -10.10
C THR A 54 -25.05 -58.99 -10.04
N GLY A 55 -25.92 -58.03 -10.35
CA GLY A 55 -27.36 -58.23 -10.43
C GLY A 55 -28.02 -57.07 -11.16
N GLY A 56 -29.12 -57.31 -11.88
CA GLY A 56 -29.81 -56.31 -12.70
C GLY A 56 -30.57 -56.95 -13.86
N ASN A 57 -31.25 -56.14 -14.68
CA ASN A 57 -32.20 -56.66 -15.67
C ASN A 57 -31.68 -56.70 -17.12
N SER A 58 -30.36 -56.72 -17.39
CA SER A 58 -29.77 -56.58 -18.74
C SER A 58 -30.02 -55.20 -19.39
N GLY A 59 -29.59 -55.00 -20.65
CA GLY A 59 -29.78 -53.72 -21.35
C GLY A 59 -29.04 -52.55 -20.71
N TYR A 60 -27.89 -52.84 -20.09
CA TYR A 60 -27.14 -51.91 -19.27
C TYR A 60 -26.59 -50.73 -20.10
N LYS A 61 -26.58 -49.55 -19.48
CA LYS A 61 -25.95 -48.33 -19.97
C LYS A 61 -25.10 -47.74 -18.86
N VAL A 62 -23.94 -47.18 -19.20
CA VAL A 62 -23.08 -46.48 -18.26
C VAL A 62 -22.91 -45.03 -18.69
N SER A 63 -22.94 -44.12 -17.74
CA SER A 63 -22.58 -42.72 -17.93
C SER A 63 -21.57 -42.28 -16.88
N SER A 64 -20.72 -41.32 -17.25
CA SER A 64 -19.76 -40.72 -16.33
C SER A 64 -20.21 -39.31 -15.96
N SER A 65 -20.11 -38.97 -14.68
CA SER A 65 -20.34 -37.59 -14.21
C SER A 65 -19.28 -36.62 -14.73
N ASN A 66 -18.10 -37.11 -15.12
CA ASN A 66 -17.02 -36.32 -15.72
C ASN A 66 -16.23 -37.17 -16.73
N ALA A 67 -16.66 -37.13 -17.98
CA ALA A 67 -16.02 -37.87 -19.07
C ALA A 67 -14.60 -37.38 -19.40
N ALA A 68 -14.16 -36.22 -18.91
CA ALA A 68 -12.77 -35.79 -19.05
C ALA A 68 -11.83 -36.44 -18.02
N VAL A 69 -12.38 -36.97 -16.92
CA VAL A 69 -11.64 -37.69 -15.88
C VAL A 69 -11.65 -39.19 -16.16
N ALA A 70 -12.83 -39.77 -16.41
CA ALA A 70 -12.97 -41.20 -16.71
C ALA A 70 -14.14 -41.49 -17.63
N THR A 71 -13.94 -42.44 -18.55
CA THR A 71 -14.98 -43.00 -19.42
C THR A 71 -15.15 -44.48 -19.14
N ALA A 72 -16.27 -45.06 -19.58
CA ALA A 72 -16.54 -46.48 -19.40
C ALA A 72 -17.31 -47.08 -20.58
N VAL A 73 -17.05 -48.34 -20.85
CA VAL A 73 -17.76 -49.15 -21.84
C VAL A 73 -18.20 -50.46 -21.20
N ILE A 74 -19.36 -50.96 -21.62
CA ILE A 74 -19.92 -52.21 -21.09
C ILE A 74 -19.59 -53.35 -22.06
N SER A 75 -19.00 -54.42 -21.55
CA SER A 75 -18.70 -55.65 -22.27
C SER A 75 -19.39 -56.82 -21.55
N GLY A 76 -20.60 -57.17 -21.97
CA GLY A 76 -21.44 -58.15 -21.27
C GLY A 76 -21.86 -57.65 -19.89
N ASN A 77 -21.36 -58.29 -18.84
CA ASN A 77 -21.58 -57.89 -17.44
C ASN A 77 -20.39 -57.13 -16.83
N GLU A 78 -19.29 -56.99 -17.57
CA GLU A 78 -18.11 -56.24 -17.13
C GLU A 78 -18.21 -54.79 -17.61
N VAL A 79 -17.86 -53.85 -16.74
CA VAL A 79 -17.70 -52.44 -17.07
C VAL A 79 -16.21 -52.13 -17.09
N ILE A 80 -15.68 -51.87 -18.30
CA ILE A 80 -14.29 -51.47 -18.51
C ILE A 80 -14.22 -49.95 -18.41
N VAL A 81 -13.37 -49.45 -17.53
CA VAL A 81 -13.21 -48.04 -17.21
C VAL A 81 -11.85 -47.57 -17.67
N THR A 82 -11.81 -46.50 -18.47
CA THR A 82 -10.58 -45.84 -18.88
C THR A 82 -10.41 -44.55 -18.09
N GLY A 83 -9.34 -44.46 -17.30
CA GLY A 83 -8.90 -43.22 -16.67
C GLY A 83 -8.22 -42.32 -17.71
N LEU A 84 -8.56 -41.03 -17.71
CA LEU A 84 -8.06 -40.06 -18.70
C LEU A 84 -7.28 -38.92 -18.06
N LYS A 85 -7.71 -38.45 -16.89
CA LYS A 85 -7.09 -37.33 -16.19
C LYS A 85 -7.22 -37.49 -14.69
N TYR A 86 -6.19 -37.07 -13.95
CA TYR A 86 -6.24 -36.96 -12.50
C TYR A 86 -7.53 -36.30 -12.01
N GLY A 87 -8.20 -36.94 -11.05
CA GLY A 87 -9.44 -36.44 -10.46
C GLY A 87 -10.41 -37.55 -10.09
N THR A 88 -11.67 -37.18 -9.85
CA THR A 88 -12.73 -38.13 -9.51
C THR A 88 -13.92 -38.00 -10.45
N ALA A 89 -14.48 -39.14 -10.84
CA ALA A 89 -15.76 -39.23 -11.53
C ALA A 89 -16.67 -40.22 -10.81
N THR A 90 -17.97 -40.11 -11.00
CA THR A 90 -18.93 -41.15 -10.61
C THR A 90 -19.48 -41.77 -11.87
N LEU A 91 -19.35 -43.08 -11.99
CA LEU A 91 -20.01 -43.86 -13.03
C LEU A 91 -21.38 -44.28 -12.53
N THR A 92 -22.40 -44.05 -13.34
CA THR A 92 -23.77 -44.51 -13.09
C THR A 92 -24.12 -45.56 -14.12
N VAL A 93 -24.35 -46.78 -13.66
CA VAL A 93 -24.88 -47.88 -14.47
C VAL A 93 -26.40 -47.87 -14.31
N ILE A 94 -27.13 -48.02 -15.41
CA ILE A 94 -28.60 -48.09 -15.45
C ILE A 94 -29.02 -49.28 -16.31
N ASP A 95 -30.01 -50.05 -15.88
CA ASP A 95 -30.61 -51.13 -16.67
C ASP A 95 -31.85 -50.67 -17.47
N TRP A 96 -32.42 -51.56 -18.29
CA TRP A 96 -33.60 -51.19 -19.09
C TRP A 96 -34.83 -50.82 -18.25
N THR A 97 -34.92 -51.34 -17.02
CA THR A 97 -35.99 -51.07 -16.04
C THR A 97 -35.77 -49.81 -15.22
N LYS A 98 -34.67 -49.08 -15.48
CA LYS A 98 -34.26 -47.84 -14.80
C LYS A 98 -33.75 -48.01 -13.37
N ASN A 99 -33.40 -49.23 -12.95
CA ASN A 99 -32.62 -49.40 -11.72
C ASN A 99 -31.19 -48.90 -11.95
N SER A 100 -30.57 -48.31 -10.93
CA SER A 100 -29.24 -47.72 -11.04
C SER A 100 -28.28 -48.16 -9.92
N ALA A 101 -26.99 -48.16 -10.24
CA ALA A 101 -25.89 -48.40 -9.33
C ALA A 101 -24.78 -47.39 -9.64
N ASN A 102 -24.09 -46.90 -8.61
CA ASN A 102 -23.04 -45.89 -8.74
C ASN A 102 -21.70 -46.45 -8.28
N VAL A 103 -20.64 -46.15 -9.03
CA VAL A 103 -19.26 -46.46 -8.67
C VAL A 103 -18.46 -45.17 -8.68
N LYS A 104 -17.76 -44.87 -7.58
CA LYS A 104 -16.81 -43.76 -7.54
C LYS A 104 -15.52 -44.18 -8.24
N VAL A 105 -15.12 -43.48 -9.28
CA VAL A 105 -13.82 -43.67 -9.94
C VAL A 105 -12.86 -42.59 -9.46
N VAL A 106 -11.73 -43.02 -8.92
CA VAL A 106 -10.61 -42.15 -8.54
C VAL A 106 -9.48 -42.40 -9.52
N VAL A 107 -9.16 -41.40 -10.34
CA VAL A 107 -8.02 -41.46 -11.26
C VAL A 107 -6.86 -40.76 -10.59
N ALA A 108 -5.90 -41.55 -10.12
CA ALA A 108 -4.66 -41.09 -9.50
C ALA A 108 -3.57 -40.90 -10.56
N GLN A 109 -2.69 -39.94 -10.31
CA GLN A 109 -1.49 -39.67 -11.10
C GLN A 109 -0.55 -38.84 -10.22
N GLU A 110 0.73 -39.18 -10.23
CA GLU A 110 1.79 -38.46 -9.54
C GLU A 110 1.85 -37.01 -10.05
N GLN A 111 1.68 -36.06 -9.14
CA GLN A 111 1.78 -34.63 -9.45
C GLN A 111 3.15 -34.11 -9.02
N GLU A 112 3.75 -33.25 -9.84
CA GLU A 112 4.86 -32.43 -9.37
C GLU A 112 4.36 -31.36 -8.39
N LEU A 113 5.13 -31.09 -7.34
CA LEU A 113 4.81 -30.05 -6.36
C LEU A 113 5.24 -28.69 -6.89
N ALA A 114 4.27 -27.77 -7.04
CA ALA A 114 4.55 -26.40 -7.44
C ALA A 114 3.79 -25.43 -6.53
N VAL A 115 4.47 -24.35 -6.16
CA VAL A 115 3.88 -23.20 -5.45
C VAL A 115 3.59 -22.09 -6.45
N LYS A 116 2.50 -21.35 -6.24
CA LYS A 116 2.09 -20.27 -7.16
C LYS A 116 3.07 -19.09 -7.16
N THR A 117 3.79 -18.90 -6.07
CA THR A 117 4.73 -17.80 -5.86
C THR A 117 5.99 -18.34 -5.20
N SER A 118 7.10 -18.37 -5.94
CA SER A 118 8.39 -18.90 -5.49
C SER A 118 9.27 -17.86 -4.78
N SER A 119 8.86 -16.59 -4.72
CA SER A 119 9.54 -15.57 -3.91
C SER A 119 8.61 -14.46 -3.44
N THR A 120 8.88 -13.89 -2.26
CA THR A 120 8.12 -12.76 -1.73
C THR A 120 8.98 -11.88 -0.82
N THR A 121 8.72 -10.58 -0.85
CA THR A 121 9.28 -9.61 0.10
C THR A 121 8.17 -9.09 0.99
N MET A 122 8.39 -9.04 2.30
CA MET A 122 7.43 -8.56 3.29
C MET A 122 8.09 -7.68 4.35
N PHE A 123 7.31 -6.83 5.00
CA PHE A 123 7.78 -6.06 6.13
C PHE A 123 7.86 -6.90 7.40
N PHE A 124 8.69 -6.45 8.34
CA PHE A 124 8.66 -6.95 9.71
C PHE A 124 7.26 -6.78 10.32
N GLU A 125 6.83 -7.76 11.12
CA GLU A 125 5.47 -7.91 11.70
C GLU A 125 4.34 -8.11 10.67
N GLU A 126 4.65 -8.27 9.39
CA GLU A 126 3.66 -8.61 8.37
C GLU A 126 3.36 -10.12 8.37
N HIS A 127 2.17 -10.47 7.86
CA HIS A 127 1.76 -11.84 7.53
C HIS A 127 1.36 -11.92 6.06
N LYS A 128 1.66 -13.05 5.40
CA LYS A 128 1.25 -13.30 4.02
C LYS A 128 0.69 -14.69 3.85
N THR A 129 -0.22 -14.84 2.90
CA THR A 129 -0.78 -16.13 2.51
C THR A 129 -0.45 -16.40 1.05
N LEU A 130 0.12 -17.58 0.77
CA LEU A 130 0.41 -18.06 -0.58
C LEU A 130 -0.35 -19.37 -0.86
N GLU A 131 -0.44 -19.71 -2.14
CA GLU A 131 -1.15 -20.90 -2.61
C GLU A 131 -0.19 -21.95 -3.16
N ILE A 132 -0.50 -23.22 -2.88
CA ILE A 132 0.08 -24.37 -3.58
C ILE A 132 -0.70 -24.54 -4.88
N TYR A 133 0.02 -24.64 -6.00
CA TYR A 133 -0.57 -24.73 -7.34
C TYR A 133 -0.88 -26.18 -7.73
N THR A 134 0.08 -27.10 -7.53
CA THR A 134 -0.06 -28.55 -7.79
C THR A 134 0.69 -29.34 -6.73
N GLY A 135 0.31 -30.60 -6.50
CA GLY A 135 0.98 -31.51 -5.57
C GLY A 135 0.09 -32.66 -5.12
N ASN A 136 0.64 -33.56 -4.31
CA ASN A 136 -0.01 -34.81 -3.89
C ASN A 136 -0.71 -34.72 -2.51
N GLY A 137 -1.00 -33.49 -2.03
CA GLY A 137 -1.59 -33.28 -0.71
C GLY A 137 -0.66 -33.63 0.45
N GLY A 138 -1.19 -33.60 1.68
CA GLY A 138 -0.42 -33.93 2.89
C GLY A 138 0.80 -33.03 3.10
N TYR A 139 0.63 -31.73 2.84
CA TYR A 139 1.74 -30.79 2.80
C TYR A 139 2.32 -30.50 4.18
N SER A 140 3.64 -30.39 4.23
CA SER A 140 4.43 -29.92 5.37
C SER A 140 5.35 -28.79 4.89
N ILE A 141 5.78 -27.94 5.82
CA ILE A 141 6.64 -26.79 5.50
C ILE A 141 7.69 -26.59 6.58
N THR A 142 8.91 -26.26 6.17
CA THR A 142 10.04 -25.93 7.04
C THR A 142 10.70 -24.65 6.59
N SER A 143 11.36 -23.94 7.51
CA SER A 143 12.13 -22.73 7.21
C SER A 143 13.62 -22.98 7.38
N SER A 144 14.43 -22.46 6.45
CA SER A 144 15.89 -22.45 6.58
C SER A 144 16.38 -21.50 7.67
N ASN A 145 15.57 -20.51 8.08
CA ASN A 145 15.89 -19.53 9.12
C ASN A 145 14.63 -19.02 9.80
N GLU A 146 14.22 -19.69 10.88
CA GLU A 146 13.02 -19.35 11.66
C GLU A 146 13.11 -18.01 12.39
N SER A 147 14.32 -17.48 12.62
CA SER A 147 14.50 -16.14 13.18
C SER A 147 14.11 -15.04 12.19
N VAL A 148 14.07 -15.34 10.89
CA VAL A 148 13.65 -14.40 9.84
C VAL A 148 12.17 -14.61 9.50
N ALA A 149 11.80 -15.83 9.13
CA ALA A 149 10.44 -16.16 8.74
C ALA A 149 10.06 -17.58 9.15
N THR A 150 8.83 -17.72 9.63
CA THR A 150 8.18 -19.01 9.91
C THR A 150 6.99 -19.18 8.99
N ALA A 151 6.54 -20.41 8.80
CA ALA A 151 5.33 -20.67 8.04
C ALA A 151 4.62 -21.93 8.51
N LYS A 152 3.32 -22.00 8.24
CA LYS A 152 2.50 -23.19 8.49
C LYS A 152 1.56 -23.43 7.31
N ILE A 153 1.11 -24.68 7.16
CA ILE A 153 0.04 -25.03 6.25
C ILE A 153 -1.28 -24.88 7.00
N SER A 154 -2.21 -24.08 6.47
CA SER A 154 -3.55 -23.89 7.02
C SER A 154 -4.43 -25.12 6.75
N GLU A 155 -5.58 -25.19 7.42
CA GLU A 155 -6.56 -26.28 7.22
C GLU A 155 -7.08 -26.36 5.78
N ASP A 156 -7.15 -25.22 5.08
CA ASP A 156 -7.54 -25.14 3.66
C ASP A 156 -6.37 -25.33 2.68
N GLY A 157 -5.19 -25.74 3.17
CA GLY A 157 -4.04 -26.11 2.34
C GLY A 157 -3.23 -24.93 1.80
N LYS A 158 -3.41 -23.73 2.37
CA LYS A 158 -2.61 -22.54 2.02
C LYS A 158 -1.38 -22.43 2.89
N ILE A 159 -0.41 -21.66 2.41
CA ILE A 159 0.83 -21.39 3.12
C ILE A 159 0.69 -20.05 3.83
N GLU A 160 0.67 -20.07 5.16
CA GLU A 160 0.64 -18.86 6.00
C GLU A 160 2.06 -18.55 6.48
N ILE A 161 2.63 -17.45 5.99
CA ILE A 161 3.97 -16.96 6.29
C ILE A 161 3.88 -15.84 7.31
N THR A 162 4.73 -15.91 8.33
CA THR A 162 4.85 -14.89 9.38
C THR A 162 6.30 -14.46 9.50
N SER A 163 6.54 -13.15 9.45
CA SER A 163 7.85 -12.59 9.81
C SER A 163 8.11 -12.81 11.31
N SER A 164 9.38 -13.02 11.68
CA SER A 164 9.75 -13.50 13.01
C SER A 164 10.49 -12.44 13.84
N ILE A 165 11.77 -12.63 14.12
CA ILE A 165 12.55 -11.83 15.08
C ILE A 165 13.41 -10.75 14.39
N VAL A 166 13.97 -11.06 13.23
CA VAL A 166 14.91 -10.17 12.53
C VAL A 166 14.63 -10.07 11.02
N PRO A 167 14.91 -8.92 10.38
CA PRO A 167 14.92 -8.83 8.92
C PRO A 167 16.04 -9.70 8.33
N GLY A 168 15.87 -10.13 7.08
CA GLY A 168 16.83 -10.99 6.40
C GLY A 168 16.19 -11.83 5.30
N THR A 169 16.83 -12.94 4.96
CA THR A 169 16.33 -13.90 3.98
C THR A 169 16.16 -15.28 4.60
N ALA A 170 15.12 -15.99 4.16
CA ALA A 170 14.86 -17.38 4.48
C ALA A 170 14.34 -18.10 3.24
N ILE A 171 14.57 -19.41 3.16
CA ILE A 171 13.94 -20.29 2.18
C ILE A 171 12.95 -21.16 2.93
N LEU A 172 11.69 -21.12 2.50
CA LEU A 172 10.68 -22.06 2.97
C LEU A 172 10.63 -23.23 2.00
N THR A 173 10.71 -24.44 2.53
CA THR A 173 10.62 -25.68 1.75
C THR A 173 9.29 -26.34 2.04
N VAL A 174 8.41 -26.38 1.04
CA VAL A 174 7.15 -27.13 1.07
C VAL A 174 7.44 -28.55 0.60
N LYS A 175 6.92 -29.55 1.31
CA LYS A 175 7.05 -30.96 0.98
C LYS A 175 5.69 -31.63 1.00
N ASP A 176 5.36 -32.42 -0.01
CA ASP A 176 4.11 -33.19 -0.06
C ASP A 176 4.25 -34.61 0.49
N SER A 177 3.13 -35.34 0.53
CA SER A 177 3.04 -36.73 1.01
C SER A 177 3.92 -37.72 0.25
N HIS A 178 4.30 -37.40 -0.99
CA HIS A 178 5.14 -38.22 -1.86
C HIS A 178 6.60 -37.77 -1.89
N ASN A 179 7.00 -36.87 -0.98
CA ASN A 179 8.34 -36.33 -0.84
C ASN A 179 8.81 -35.41 -1.98
N LYS A 180 7.90 -34.89 -2.82
CA LYS A 180 8.24 -33.81 -3.75
C LYS A 180 8.39 -32.51 -2.97
N THR A 181 9.25 -31.62 -3.45
CA THR A 181 9.58 -30.37 -2.76
C THR A 181 9.46 -29.15 -3.66
N ALA A 182 9.00 -28.03 -3.11
CA ALA A 182 9.03 -26.72 -3.74
C ALA A 182 9.56 -25.67 -2.76
N GLU A 183 10.30 -24.69 -3.27
CA GLU A 183 10.94 -23.65 -2.45
C GLU A 183 10.30 -22.28 -2.66
N ILE A 184 10.26 -21.50 -1.58
CA ILE A 184 9.81 -20.11 -1.57
C ILE A 184 10.90 -19.26 -0.92
N ALA A 185 11.50 -18.35 -1.68
CA ALA A 185 12.44 -17.38 -1.14
C ALA A 185 11.68 -16.23 -0.46
N VAL A 186 11.89 -16.06 0.84
CA VAL A 186 11.28 -14.99 1.64
C VAL A 186 12.34 -13.96 2.01
N LYS A 187 12.05 -12.69 1.74
CA LYS A 187 12.85 -11.55 2.17
C LYS A 187 12.04 -10.69 3.14
N VAL A 188 12.51 -10.55 4.37
CA VAL A 188 11.91 -9.70 5.39
C VAL A 188 12.71 -8.41 5.48
N ILE A 189 12.07 -7.27 5.26
CA ILE A 189 12.71 -5.95 5.27
C ILE A 189 12.08 -5.07 6.35
N LYS A 190 12.83 -4.06 6.79
CA LYS A 190 12.30 -3.03 7.70
C LYS A 190 11.61 -1.92 6.94
N ARG A 191 10.70 -1.19 7.58
CA ARG A 191 10.16 0.05 7.01
C ARG A 191 11.21 1.15 7.14
N LEU A 192 11.41 1.94 6.08
CA LEU A 192 12.20 3.16 6.18
C LEU A 192 11.42 4.17 7.02
N VAL A 193 12.04 4.66 8.10
CA VAL A 193 11.46 5.65 9.01
C VAL A 193 12.51 6.69 9.34
N VAL A 194 12.15 7.96 9.28
CA VAL A 194 13.01 9.09 9.66
C VAL A 194 12.34 9.91 10.76
N ASP A 195 13.12 10.65 11.54
CA ASP A 195 12.59 11.69 12.40
C ASP A 195 12.15 12.90 11.57
N ASN A 196 11.21 13.69 12.10
CA ASN A 196 10.79 14.95 11.50
C ASN A 196 10.54 14.89 9.99
N SER A 197 9.69 13.95 9.54
CA SER A 197 9.28 13.84 8.13
C SER A 197 8.37 14.99 7.65
N GLU A 198 8.29 16.07 8.43
CA GLU A 198 7.53 17.26 8.07
C GLU A 198 8.33 18.12 7.08
N ASP A 199 7.61 18.89 6.28
CA ASP A 199 8.22 19.76 5.29
C ASP A 199 9.01 20.90 5.95
N ILE A 200 10.22 21.12 5.44
CA ILE A 200 11.08 22.22 5.87
C ILE A 200 10.59 23.50 5.19
N THR A 201 9.89 24.34 5.94
CA THR A 201 9.39 25.61 5.39
C THR A 201 10.56 26.58 5.09
N TYR A 202 11.55 26.64 5.98
CA TYR A 202 12.74 27.50 5.83
C TYR A 202 14.01 26.74 6.24
N LEU A 203 14.96 26.62 5.30
CA LEU A 203 16.32 26.11 5.52
C LEU A 203 17.28 27.29 5.49
N ILE A 204 18.08 27.52 6.54
CA ILE A 204 19.04 28.63 6.58
C ILE A 204 20.41 28.16 6.06
N THR A 205 21.06 28.90 5.17
CA THR A 205 22.31 28.48 4.51
C THR A 205 23.49 28.22 5.46
N SER A 206 23.48 28.77 6.68
CA SER A 206 24.51 28.53 7.70
C SER A 206 24.08 27.60 8.84
N GLU A 207 22.85 27.08 8.80
CA GLU A 207 22.28 26.23 9.86
C GLU A 207 21.75 24.93 9.23
N PRO A 208 22.58 23.88 9.13
CA PRO A 208 22.16 22.64 8.53
C PRO A 208 21.05 21.96 9.36
N VAL A 209 20.10 21.36 8.66
CA VAL A 209 19.08 20.51 9.27
C VAL A 209 19.56 19.07 9.23
N THR A 210 19.49 18.39 10.38
CA THR A 210 19.80 16.97 10.48
C THR A 210 18.51 16.19 10.60
N ILE A 211 18.33 15.21 9.72
CA ILE A 211 17.24 14.24 9.74
C ILE A 211 17.83 12.90 10.16
N LYS A 212 17.36 12.33 11.26
CA LYS A 212 17.77 11.02 11.76
C LYS A 212 16.97 9.93 11.08
N ILE A 213 17.65 8.85 10.70
CA ILE A 213 17.02 7.64 10.20
C ILE A 213 16.77 6.73 11.40
N LEU A 214 15.49 6.59 11.75
CA LEU A 214 15.06 5.83 12.93
C LEU A 214 15.01 4.33 12.64
N ASP A 215 14.64 3.95 11.42
CA ASP A 215 14.66 2.55 11.00
C ASP A 215 14.78 2.42 9.47
N GLY A 216 15.18 1.25 8.99
CA GLY A 216 15.30 0.94 7.57
C GLY A 216 16.36 -0.13 7.29
N ASN A 217 16.78 -0.23 6.03
CA ASN A 217 17.58 -1.37 5.56
C ASN A 217 19.07 -1.07 5.34
N GLY A 218 19.55 0.14 5.67
CA GLY A 218 20.93 0.56 5.44
C GLY A 218 21.22 1.01 4.00
N ASP A 219 22.51 1.27 3.74
CA ASP A 219 23.05 1.89 2.52
C ASP A 219 22.23 3.08 2.04
N TYR A 220 21.92 3.97 2.98
CA TYR A 220 21.09 5.12 2.71
C TYR A 220 21.79 6.07 1.74
N THR A 221 20.98 6.67 0.89
CA THR A 221 21.41 7.72 -0.04
C THR A 221 20.48 8.91 0.12
N CYS A 222 21.00 10.11 -0.08
CA CYS A 222 20.18 11.31 -0.23
C CYS A 222 20.41 11.89 -1.62
N SER A 223 19.33 12.04 -2.38
CA SER A 223 19.37 12.57 -3.73
C SER A 223 18.65 13.91 -3.84
N LEU A 224 19.20 14.76 -4.69
CA LEU A 224 18.67 16.09 -4.96
C LEU A 224 17.77 16.07 -6.19
N PRO A 225 16.76 16.95 -6.25
CA PRO A 225 15.99 17.14 -7.46
C PRO A 225 16.88 17.79 -8.53
N LYS A 226 16.61 17.53 -9.81
CA LYS A 226 17.44 18.03 -10.93
C LYS A 226 17.70 19.55 -10.84
N TYR A 227 18.94 19.93 -11.16
CA TYR A 227 19.41 21.33 -11.23
C TYR A 227 19.33 22.08 -9.90
N SER A 228 19.67 21.40 -8.81
CA SER A 228 19.56 21.90 -7.44
C SER A 228 20.89 21.95 -6.69
N GLU A 229 21.96 21.42 -7.28
CA GLU A 229 23.28 21.22 -6.69
C GLU A 229 23.97 22.54 -6.32
N SER A 230 23.55 23.66 -6.92
CA SER A 230 24.06 25.00 -6.60
C SER A 230 23.31 25.70 -5.46
N TYR A 231 22.19 25.13 -4.99
CA TYR A 231 21.33 25.73 -3.97
C TYR A 231 21.30 24.94 -2.67
N ILE A 232 21.43 23.62 -2.74
CA ILE A 232 21.29 22.73 -1.60
C ILE A 232 22.28 21.57 -1.76
N LYS A 233 22.75 21.08 -0.62
CA LYS A 233 23.52 19.86 -0.50
C LYS A 233 22.81 18.94 0.47
N CYS A 234 22.77 17.66 0.13
CA CYS A 234 22.25 16.63 1.01
C CYS A 234 23.29 15.52 1.12
N THR A 235 23.63 15.12 2.33
CA THR A 235 24.71 14.17 2.57
C THR A 235 24.33 13.23 3.69
N VAL A 236 24.56 11.94 3.50
CA VAL A 236 24.44 10.95 4.58
C VAL A 236 25.70 11.05 5.43
N ALA A 237 25.53 11.26 6.73
CA ALA A 237 26.64 11.40 7.68
C ALA A 237 27.45 10.10 7.77
N GLU A 238 28.70 10.20 8.24
CA GLU A 238 29.63 9.06 8.36
C GLU A 238 29.10 7.96 9.29
N ASN A 239 28.25 8.31 10.26
CA ASN A 239 27.59 7.34 11.14
C ASN A 239 26.55 6.47 10.42
N GLY A 240 26.20 6.80 9.17
CA GLY A 240 25.25 6.06 8.35
C GLY A 240 23.80 6.10 8.82
N THR A 241 23.44 6.95 9.79
CA THR A 241 22.10 7.02 10.39
C THR A 241 21.52 8.42 10.41
N GLU A 242 22.23 9.41 9.86
CA GLU A 242 21.78 10.79 9.78
C GLU A 242 21.95 11.33 8.36
N VAL A 243 21.03 12.18 7.95
CA VAL A 243 21.06 12.93 6.70
C VAL A 243 21.16 14.40 7.03
N ILE A 244 22.22 15.04 6.54
CA ILE A 244 22.50 16.46 6.75
C ILE A 244 22.08 17.21 5.49
N ILE A 245 21.20 18.19 5.67
CA ILE A 245 20.67 19.04 4.61
C ILE A 245 21.25 20.45 4.83
N GLU A 246 22.07 20.90 3.88
CA GLU A 246 22.78 22.18 3.91
C GLU A 246 22.24 23.11 2.81
N GLY A 247 21.77 24.30 3.19
CA GLY A 247 21.48 25.35 2.20
C GLY A 247 22.79 25.97 1.71
N LEU A 248 22.98 26.09 0.40
CA LEU A 248 24.18 26.70 -0.19
C LEU A 248 23.93 28.13 -0.68
N LYS A 249 22.72 28.39 -1.16
CA LYS A 249 22.35 29.67 -1.76
C LYS A 249 20.86 29.91 -1.61
N ARG A 250 20.49 31.16 -1.31
CA ARG A 250 19.09 31.55 -1.22
C ARG A 250 18.30 31.21 -2.49
N ASN A 251 17.16 30.56 -2.31
CA ASN A 251 16.27 30.18 -3.40
C ASN A 251 14.85 29.92 -2.91
N TYR A 252 13.85 30.30 -3.71
CA TYR A 252 12.52 29.74 -3.56
C TYR A 252 12.54 28.32 -4.16
N PHE A 253 12.95 27.36 -3.32
CA PHE A 253 13.30 26.02 -3.76
C PHE A 253 12.08 25.21 -4.18
N ASN A 254 11.09 25.10 -3.29
CA ASN A 254 9.80 24.43 -3.49
C ASN A 254 9.90 23.07 -4.21
N LYS A 255 10.81 22.22 -3.72
CA LYS A 255 11.07 20.86 -4.23
C LYS A 255 11.44 19.93 -3.06
N ALA A 256 11.40 18.62 -3.30
CA ALA A 256 11.82 17.62 -2.33
C ALA A 256 13.23 17.10 -2.57
N ILE A 257 13.94 16.81 -1.48
CA ILE A 257 15.05 15.85 -1.47
C ILE A 257 14.49 14.47 -1.15
N THR A 258 15.17 13.42 -1.64
CA THR A 258 14.72 12.04 -1.45
C THR A 258 15.78 11.24 -0.71
N ILE A 259 15.41 10.71 0.46
CA ILE A 259 16.19 9.73 1.23
C ILE A 259 15.76 8.34 0.78
N LYS A 260 16.70 7.48 0.39
CA LYS A 260 16.42 6.13 -0.12
C LYS A 260 17.29 5.08 0.54
N ASP A 261 16.73 3.90 0.83
CA ASP A 261 17.47 2.73 1.34
C ASP A 261 17.83 1.71 0.24
N LYS A 262 18.65 0.72 0.59
CA LYS A 262 19.10 -0.33 -0.34
C LYS A 262 17.97 -1.22 -0.90
N GLU A 263 16.85 -1.31 -0.20
CA GLU A 263 15.67 -2.08 -0.62
C GLU A 263 14.76 -1.28 -1.56
N GLY A 264 15.11 -0.02 -1.79
CA GLY A 264 14.42 0.85 -2.73
C GLY A 264 13.33 1.71 -2.10
N GLN A 265 13.12 1.63 -0.79
CA GLN A 265 12.17 2.50 -0.10
C GLN A 265 12.68 3.93 -0.07
N SER A 266 11.76 4.88 -0.18
CA SER A 266 12.08 6.30 -0.24
C SER A 266 11.15 7.15 0.61
N ILE A 267 11.72 8.21 1.20
CA ILE A 267 10.99 9.29 1.87
C ILE A 267 11.41 10.61 1.22
N ASP A 268 10.42 11.42 0.86
CA ASP A 268 10.61 12.76 0.32
C ASP A 268 10.40 13.79 1.42
N ILE A 269 11.33 14.75 1.52
CA ILE A 269 11.22 15.90 2.43
C ILE A 269 11.15 17.15 1.58
N HIS A 270 10.01 17.85 1.59
CA HIS A 270 9.88 19.10 0.83
C HIS A 270 10.58 20.25 1.55
N ILE A 271 11.37 21.00 0.79
CA ILE A 271 11.93 22.27 1.24
C ILE A 271 11.28 23.39 0.45
N LYS A 272 10.59 24.30 1.15
CA LYS A 272 9.88 25.41 0.50
C LYS A 272 10.84 26.54 0.13
N THR A 273 11.68 26.99 1.06
CA THR A 273 12.60 28.11 0.83
C THR A 273 13.94 27.86 1.51
N ILE A 274 15.02 28.14 0.78
CA ILE A 274 16.38 28.22 1.32
C ILE A 274 16.65 29.71 1.52
N ASP A 275 16.95 30.12 2.74
CA ASP A 275 17.11 31.50 3.13
C ASP A 275 18.51 31.79 3.66
N GLU A 276 18.89 33.06 3.62
CA GLU A 276 20.18 33.50 4.14
C GLU A 276 20.01 34.08 5.56
N PRO A 277 21.05 33.96 6.41
CA PRO A 277 21.07 34.58 7.72
C PRO A 277 20.91 36.09 7.58
N TYR A 278 20.12 36.70 8.47
CA TYR A 278 19.90 38.14 8.44
C TYR A 278 21.03 38.95 9.08
N TRP A 279 22.21 38.37 9.24
CA TRP A 279 23.33 39.02 9.89
C TRP A 279 24.25 39.75 8.90
N GLU A 280 24.16 39.44 7.60
CA GLU A 280 25.07 39.94 6.59
C GLU A 280 24.34 40.72 5.48
N ASN A 281 24.90 41.88 5.12
CA ASN A 281 24.39 42.86 4.14
C ASN A 281 23.00 43.43 4.45
N PRO A 282 22.70 44.70 4.08
CA PRO A 282 21.36 45.22 4.24
C PRO A 282 20.38 44.37 3.43
N SER A 283 19.46 43.73 4.13
CA SER A 283 18.44 42.87 3.56
C SER A 283 17.17 43.00 4.39
N TYR A 284 16.06 42.61 3.78
CA TYR A 284 14.84 42.36 4.54
C TYR A 284 14.16 41.10 4.04
N ARG A 285 13.44 40.46 4.96
CA ARG A 285 12.47 39.41 4.70
C ARG A 285 11.24 39.67 5.54
N TYR A 286 10.06 39.65 4.91
CA TYR A 286 8.82 39.74 5.66
C TYR A 286 7.78 38.72 5.17
N LEU A 287 6.82 38.42 6.05
CA LEU A 287 5.76 37.43 5.90
C LEU A 287 4.40 38.06 6.19
N ILE A 288 4.13 39.21 5.54
CA ILE A 288 3.01 40.09 5.89
C ILE A 288 1.71 39.68 5.24
N ALA A 289 0.75 39.26 6.08
CA ALA A 289 -0.59 38.85 5.67
C ALA A 289 -0.57 37.83 4.51
N GLY A 290 0.30 36.82 4.63
CA GLY A 290 0.48 35.79 3.60
C GLY A 290 1.34 36.21 2.40
N SER A 291 1.81 37.46 2.35
CA SER A 291 2.73 37.95 1.32
C SER A 291 4.18 37.81 1.75
N TYR A 292 5.01 37.31 0.84
CA TYR A 292 6.45 37.19 1.05
C TYR A 292 7.19 38.18 0.15
N ALA A 293 8.19 38.88 0.69
CA ALA A 293 9.25 39.42 -0.15
C ALA A 293 10.59 39.42 0.55
N TYR A 294 11.61 39.46 -0.30
CA TYR A 294 13.00 39.54 0.08
C TYR A 294 13.75 40.45 -0.88
N GLN A 295 14.55 41.38 -0.35
CA GLN A 295 15.41 42.24 -1.17
C GLN A 295 16.73 42.54 -0.49
N TYR A 296 17.74 42.79 -1.34
CA TYR A 296 19.01 43.42 -1.00
C TYR A 296 19.01 44.89 -1.41
N PRO A 297 18.58 45.83 -0.52
CA PRO A 297 18.72 47.24 -0.81
C PRO A 297 20.19 47.69 -0.85
N SER A 298 20.50 48.65 -1.74
CA SER A 298 21.83 49.26 -1.82
C SER A 298 22.18 50.02 -0.54
N THR A 299 23.37 49.78 0.02
CA THR A 299 23.92 50.41 1.24
C THR A 299 23.93 51.93 1.22
N ALA A 300 23.91 52.58 0.05
CA ALA A 300 24.04 54.02 -0.08
C ALA A 300 22.78 54.82 0.35
N LYS A 301 21.60 54.17 0.44
CA LYS A 301 20.31 54.80 0.78
C LYS A 301 19.34 53.83 1.48
N VAL A 302 19.83 53.03 2.44
CA VAL A 302 18.97 52.05 3.13
C VAL A 302 18.21 52.72 4.26
N GLY A 303 16.90 52.87 4.08
CA GLY A 303 15.98 53.10 5.19
C GLY A 303 16.20 54.40 5.98
N GLU A 304 15.69 54.42 7.21
CA GLU A 304 15.81 55.51 8.19
C GLU A 304 15.51 54.97 9.59
N ALA A 305 16.26 55.40 10.62
CA ALA A 305 15.97 55.08 12.03
C ALA A 305 15.84 56.37 12.86
N ILE A 306 14.62 56.65 13.33
CA ILE A 306 14.30 57.89 14.07
C ILE A 306 13.84 57.54 15.48
N TYR A 307 14.30 58.29 16.47
CA TYR A 307 13.77 58.29 17.83
C TYR A 307 13.28 59.69 18.21
N SER A 308 12.05 59.78 18.72
CA SER A 308 11.50 60.99 19.34
C SER A 308 11.56 60.85 20.85
N GLU A 309 12.43 61.62 21.50
CA GLU A 309 12.55 61.66 22.96
C GLU A 309 11.26 62.18 23.63
N GLU A 310 10.66 63.23 23.06
CA GLU A 310 9.41 63.83 23.57
C GLU A 310 8.23 62.84 23.60
N LEU A 311 8.09 62.03 22.54
CA LEU A 311 7.00 61.07 22.43
C LEU A 311 7.37 59.67 22.95
N ASN A 312 8.65 59.45 23.24
CA ASN A 312 9.23 58.13 23.54
C ASN A 312 8.86 57.05 22.51
N ILE A 313 8.93 57.41 21.22
CA ILE A 313 8.59 56.52 20.10
C ILE A 313 9.77 56.46 19.13
N SER A 314 10.07 55.23 18.68
CA SER A 314 11.01 54.98 17.59
C SER A 314 10.29 54.50 16.34
N LEU A 315 10.84 54.85 15.17
CA LEU A 315 10.39 54.40 13.86
C LEU A 315 11.60 53.98 13.04
N LEU A 316 11.70 52.68 12.73
CA LEU A 316 12.74 52.11 11.90
C LEU A 316 12.13 51.68 10.58
N THR A 317 12.65 52.22 9.48
CA THR A 317 12.12 52.05 8.13
C THR A 317 13.15 51.39 7.25
N ILE A 318 12.76 50.43 6.41
CA ILE A 318 13.55 49.95 5.28
C ILE A 318 12.77 50.14 3.98
N LYS A 319 13.46 50.54 2.91
CA LYS A 319 12.83 50.73 1.60
C LYS A 319 13.84 50.56 0.47
N SER A 320 13.32 50.23 -0.71
CA SER A 320 14.07 50.28 -1.98
C SER A 320 14.47 51.71 -2.34
N THR A 321 15.30 51.89 -3.37
CA THR A 321 15.77 53.20 -3.80
C THR A 321 14.92 53.77 -4.95
N GLY A 322 14.78 55.09 -5.03
CA GLY A 322 14.13 55.80 -6.15
C GLY A 322 12.83 56.50 -5.77
N SER A 323 12.22 57.21 -6.73
CA SER A 323 11.04 58.07 -6.48
C SER A 323 9.78 57.31 -6.03
N TYR A 324 9.73 56.00 -6.28
CA TYR A 324 8.61 55.12 -5.93
C TYR A 324 9.02 54.01 -4.96
N ALA A 325 10.01 54.29 -4.09
CA ALA A 325 10.49 53.35 -3.10
C ALA A 325 9.34 52.72 -2.28
N SER A 326 9.42 51.42 -2.12
CA SER A 326 8.53 50.60 -1.31
C SER A 326 9.34 49.80 -0.29
N GLY A 327 8.69 49.42 0.80
CA GLY A 327 9.31 48.72 1.91
C GLY A 327 8.41 48.69 3.14
N PHE A 328 9.01 48.74 4.33
CA PHE A 328 8.30 48.54 5.60
C PHE A 328 8.88 49.45 6.68
N ALA A 329 8.06 49.77 7.67
CA ALA A 329 8.49 50.46 8.86
C ALA A 329 7.93 49.78 10.10
N VAL A 330 8.73 49.71 11.15
CA VAL A 330 8.31 49.24 12.46
C VAL A 330 8.38 50.43 13.42
N GLN A 331 7.25 50.70 14.06
CA GLN A 331 7.13 51.69 15.12
C GLN A 331 7.00 50.97 16.46
N PHE A 332 7.68 51.43 17.50
CA PHE A 332 7.54 50.88 18.85
C PHE A 332 7.79 51.95 19.91
N THR A 333 7.42 51.65 21.16
CA THR A 333 7.71 52.52 22.32
C THR A 333 9.13 52.27 22.81
N GLY A 334 9.88 53.34 23.08
CA GLY A 334 11.25 53.29 23.60
C GLY A 334 12.34 53.74 22.61
N ASN A 335 13.59 53.65 23.06
CA ASN A 335 14.80 54.08 22.35
C ASN A 335 15.30 53.03 21.33
N LEU A 336 16.37 53.37 20.61
CA LEU A 336 16.99 52.53 19.58
C LEU A 336 18.04 51.52 20.11
N GLU A 337 18.13 51.30 21.42
CA GLU A 337 19.08 50.34 21.99
C GLU A 337 18.72 48.89 21.66
N GLU A 338 19.65 47.95 21.82
CA GLU A 338 19.37 46.53 21.65
C GLU A 338 18.32 46.03 22.66
N GLY A 339 17.56 45.01 22.25
CA GLY A 339 16.59 44.32 23.11
C GLY A 339 15.15 44.35 22.61
N VAL A 340 14.26 43.81 23.46
CA VAL A 340 12.84 43.62 23.17
C VAL A 340 12.10 44.96 23.16
N LYS A 341 11.25 45.16 22.16
CA LYS A 341 10.48 46.38 21.93
C LYS A 341 9.00 46.14 22.19
N THR A 342 8.37 47.09 22.88
CA THR A 342 6.97 47.00 23.28
C THR A 342 6.08 47.88 22.41
N ASN A 343 4.79 47.54 22.32
CA ASN A 343 3.81 48.23 21.47
C ASN A 343 4.28 48.35 20.01
N ALA A 344 4.96 47.30 19.52
CA ALA A 344 5.51 47.29 18.19
C ALA A 344 4.41 47.06 17.14
N VAL A 345 4.42 47.87 16.09
CA VAL A 345 3.45 47.81 15.00
C VAL A 345 4.18 47.99 13.69
N LEU A 346 3.79 47.21 12.68
CA LEU A 346 4.36 47.27 11.35
C LEU A 346 3.46 48.06 10.39
N TYR A 347 4.09 48.84 9.53
CA TYR A 347 3.47 49.63 8.46
C TYR A 347 4.13 49.34 7.12
N LYS A 348 3.37 49.46 6.03
CA LYS A 348 3.90 49.43 4.67
C LYS A 348 4.50 50.79 4.32
N VAL A 349 5.57 50.79 3.53
CA VAL A 349 6.10 51.99 2.86
C VAL A 349 5.72 51.91 1.39
N ALA A 350 5.08 52.96 0.89
CA ALA A 350 4.70 53.09 -0.51
C ALA A 350 5.00 54.51 -1.00
N LYS A 351 5.60 54.64 -2.19
CA LYS A 351 5.95 55.93 -2.79
C LYS A 351 6.76 56.82 -1.82
N ASN A 352 7.76 56.23 -1.16
CA ASN A 352 8.61 56.88 -0.15
C ASN A 352 7.94 57.29 1.17
N ALA A 353 6.65 57.00 1.39
CA ALA A 353 5.94 57.36 2.60
C ALA A 353 5.50 56.12 3.39
N VAL A 354 5.54 56.22 4.73
CA VAL A 354 4.97 55.21 5.63
C VAL A 354 3.46 55.35 5.62
N ASP A 355 2.74 54.31 5.21
CA ASP A 355 1.29 54.26 5.24
C ASP A 355 0.79 53.92 6.65
N LYS A 356 0.51 54.96 7.44
CA LYS A 356 -0.02 54.80 8.81
C LYS A 356 -1.51 54.46 8.87
N ASN A 357 -2.22 54.36 7.74
CA ASN A 357 -3.64 54.02 7.72
C ASN A 357 -3.89 52.53 7.98
N VAL A 358 -2.90 51.69 7.67
CA VAL A 358 -2.99 50.24 7.84
C VAL A 358 -1.84 49.76 8.72
N ALA A 359 -2.19 49.36 9.95
CA ALA A 359 -1.29 48.74 10.91
C ALA A 359 -1.36 47.22 10.80
N TYR A 360 -0.20 46.57 10.81
CA TYR A 360 -0.07 45.11 10.88
C TYR A 360 0.48 44.72 12.25
N SER A 361 -0.21 43.79 12.92
CA SER A 361 0.22 43.27 14.22
C SER A 361 1.49 42.44 14.06
N ILE A 362 2.46 42.69 14.93
CA ILE A 362 3.69 41.93 15.05
C ILE A 362 3.95 41.61 16.52
N GLU A 363 4.63 40.51 16.78
CA GLU A 363 4.93 39.98 18.10
C GLU A 363 6.44 39.88 18.31
N ASP A 364 6.87 39.89 19.58
CA ASP A 364 8.27 39.70 19.99
C ASP A 364 9.27 40.56 19.19
N CYS A 365 8.94 41.82 18.89
CA CYS A 365 9.82 42.71 18.13
C CYS A 365 11.11 43.00 18.91
N LYS A 366 12.26 42.96 18.22
CA LYS A 366 13.59 43.20 18.82
C LYS A 366 14.45 44.05 17.92
N ILE A 367 15.32 44.84 18.55
CA ILE A 367 16.58 45.24 17.94
C ILE A 367 17.60 44.21 18.39
N ASP A 368 18.02 43.34 17.48
CA ASP A 368 18.91 42.22 17.79
C ASP A 368 20.39 42.63 17.81
N LYS A 369 20.75 43.69 17.10
CA LYS A 369 22.10 44.24 17.04
C LYS A 369 22.09 45.71 16.63
N VAL A 370 22.98 46.51 17.21
CA VAL A 370 23.32 47.87 16.78
C VAL A 370 24.82 47.98 16.55
N GLU A 371 25.24 48.32 15.33
CA GLU A 371 26.66 48.44 14.98
C GLU A 371 26.86 49.50 13.89
N ASP A 372 27.77 50.45 14.09
CA ASP A 372 28.10 51.51 13.12
C ASP A 372 26.89 52.26 12.54
N GLY A 373 25.87 52.48 13.38
CA GLY A 373 24.61 53.15 13.02
C GLY A 373 23.61 52.26 12.25
N TRP A 374 23.93 50.98 12.07
CA TRP A 374 23.01 49.96 11.52
C TRP A 374 22.22 49.28 12.63
N TYR A 375 20.99 48.92 12.31
CA TYR A 375 20.02 48.27 13.20
C TYR A 375 19.50 47.00 12.55
N TRP A 376 19.68 45.87 13.22
CA TRP A 376 19.09 44.59 12.86
C TRP A 376 17.81 44.44 13.65
N VAL A 377 16.68 44.43 12.94
CA VAL A 377 15.35 44.35 13.55
C VAL A 377 14.70 43.05 13.15
N SER A 378 14.19 42.29 14.12
CA SER A 378 13.41 41.09 13.86
C SER A 378 12.11 41.07 14.66
N PHE A 379 11.11 40.37 14.13
CA PHE A 379 9.79 40.25 14.74
C PHE A 379 9.07 39.00 14.24
N LEU A 380 8.08 38.53 14.99
CA LEU A 380 7.17 37.47 14.58
C LEU A 380 5.86 38.07 14.07
N GLU A 381 5.24 37.38 13.13
CA GLU A 381 3.89 37.71 12.68
C GLU A 381 2.93 36.69 13.28
N PRO A 382 1.74 37.10 13.76
CA PRO A 382 0.80 36.17 14.39
C PRO A 382 0.52 34.96 13.49
N GLY A 383 0.77 33.76 14.01
CA GLY A 383 0.60 32.49 13.29
C GLY A 383 1.82 31.98 12.53
N TYR A 384 2.97 32.66 12.58
CA TYR A 384 4.23 32.20 11.98
C TYR A 384 5.28 31.86 13.05
N THR A 385 6.06 30.82 12.79
CA THR A 385 7.18 30.38 13.66
C THR A 385 8.52 30.99 13.25
N VAL A 386 8.59 31.57 12.05
CA VAL A 386 9.82 32.16 11.50
C VAL A 386 9.77 33.68 11.59
N ARG A 387 10.84 34.26 12.13
CA ARG A 387 10.95 35.71 12.33
C ARG A 387 11.15 36.46 11.01
N SER A 388 10.30 37.44 10.74
CA SER A 388 10.59 38.47 9.74
C SER A 388 11.74 39.36 10.25
N TYR A 389 12.48 39.98 9.35
CA TYR A 389 13.61 40.83 9.70
C TYR A 389 13.86 41.93 8.67
N PHE A 390 14.53 42.99 9.10
CA PHE A 390 15.15 43.96 8.20
C PHE A 390 16.36 44.63 8.84
N ILE A 391 17.28 45.09 8.00
CA ILE A 391 18.48 45.81 8.42
C ILE A 391 18.43 47.23 7.89
N THR A 392 18.35 48.20 8.78
CA THR A 392 18.25 49.62 8.41
C THR A 392 19.38 50.44 9.02
N LYS A 393 19.54 51.67 8.56
CA LYS A 393 20.54 52.60 9.07
C LYS A 393 19.90 53.88 9.58
N GLN A 394 20.55 54.50 10.57
CA GLN A 394 20.25 55.87 10.99
C GLN A 394 20.45 56.87 9.86
#